data_AF-A0AAV7SL04-F1
#
_entry.id   AF-A0AAV7SL04-F1
#
_cell.length_a   1.000
_cell.length_b   1.000
_cell.length_c   1.000
_cell.angle_alpha   90.00
_cell.angle_beta   90.00
_cell.angle_gamma   90.00
#
_symmetry.space_group_name_H-M   'P 1'
#
loop_
_entity.id
_entity.type
_entity.pdbx_description
1 polymer ?
#
loop_
_entity_poly.entity_id
_entity_poly.type
_entity_poly.pdbx_seq_one_letter_code
_entity_poly.pdbx_strand_id
1 'polypeptide(L)'
;MGKHDAKQPKLHFEQKRSTRLGELEQGPQAAEGRDLTAEDQGEDLRTLMLEMRSSLRNIDTKLDNLTSQLDSVKAQVSTHETRFYRTPISLKRMGLRETDECWRCGSASASFLHIAWSCPRLKGYWSQVFVSVNQIVGRSDVPSPLLGLLGYVRDTPPTERRLHALLLLFAKRRVAIHLGRQRVPAVRDWLADVTYGHTQLTTFWELMPAAARPRDIWDPFVCWAREHQSRESEKDTLSE
;
A
#
# COMPACT_ATOMS: atom_id res chain seq x y z
N MET A 1 13.78 -27.92 -35.81
CA MET A 1 13.38 -29.29 -35.44
C MET A 1 13.98 -29.60 -34.08
N GLY A 2 13.18 -30.05 -33.12
CA GLY A 2 13.61 -30.36 -31.76
C GLY A 2 12.63 -29.88 -30.70
N LYS A 3 11.45 -30.50 -30.65
CA LYS A 3 10.47 -30.40 -29.57
C LYS A 3 10.96 -31.27 -28.39
N HIS A 4 10.85 -30.78 -27.16
CA HIS A 4 10.67 -31.58 -25.93
C HIS A 4 10.16 -30.62 -24.85
N ASP A 5 8.84 -30.47 -24.71
CA ASP A 5 7.93 -31.23 -23.84
C ASP A 5 8.12 -30.98 -22.34
N ALA A 6 7.08 -30.35 -21.80
CA ALA A 6 6.83 -30.09 -20.40
C ALA A 6 6.47 -31.38 -19.64
N LYS A 7 6.77 -31.42 -18.33
CA LYS A 7 5.92 -32.11 -17.33
C LYS A 7 6.26 -31.67 -15.91
N GLN A 8 5.24 -31.18 -15.22
CA GLN A 8 5.19 -30.91 -13.78
C GLN A 8 5.25 -32.22 -12.96
N PRO A 9 5.77 -32.21 -11.72
CA PRO A 9 5.55 -33.30 -10.78
C PRO A 9 4.27 -33.06 -9.95
N LYS A 10 3.33 -34.01 -10.04
CA LYS A 10 2.20 -34.18 -9.12
C LYS A 10 2.72 -34.86 -7.85
N LEU A 11 2.58 -34.22 -6.70
CA LEU A 11 2.80 -34.85 -5.40
C LEU A 11 1.58 -35.70 -5.03
N HIS A 12 1.82 -36.99 -4.88
CA HIS A 12 0.85 -38.02 -4.55
C HIS A 12 0.60 -38.02 -3.03
N PHE A 13 -0.68 -37.99 -2.65
CA PHE A 13 -1.16 -38.12 -1.29
C PHE A 13 -1.05 -39.60 -0.88
N GLU A 14 -0.19 -39.93 0.09
CA GLU A 14 -0.14 -41.27 0.70
C GLU A 14 -0.92 -41.28 2.02
N GLN A 15 -1.97 -42.08 2.02
CA GLN A 15 -2.81 -42.41 3.15
C GLN A 15 -2.34 -43.77 3.69
N LYS A 16 -1.77 -43.82 4.89
CA LYS A 16 -1.44 -45.09 5.58
C LYS A 16 -2.38 -45.30 6.77
N ARG A 17 -3.31 -46.24 6.58
CA ARG A 17 -4.06 -46.97 7.61
C ARG A 17 -3.29 -48.24 8.00
N SER A 18 -3.69 -48.83 9.14
CA SER A 18 -3.34 -50.18 9.65
C SER A 18 -2.13 -50.19 10.60
N THR A 19 -2.10 -50.82 11.78
CA THR A 19 -2.99 -51.77 12.48
C THR A 19 -2.44 -51.95 13.90
N ARG A 20 -3.28 -52.22 14.92
CA ARG A 20 -3.21 -53.45 15.72
C ARG A 20 -4.32 -53.53 16.78
N LEU A 21 -5.01 -54.66 16.71
CA LEU A 21 -5.99 -55.22 17.63
C LEU A 21 -5.31 -56.01 18.76
N GLY A 22 -6.07 -56.23 19.84
CA GLY A 22 -5.80 -57.11 20.99
C GLY A 22 -6.44 -56.50 22.25
N GLU A 23 -7.74 -56.69 22.53
CA GLU A 23 -8.34 -57.77 23.37
C GLU A 23 -7.81 -57.73 24.83
N LEU A 24 -8.57 -57.74 25.94
CA LEU A 24 -9.81 -58.43 26.31
C LEU A 24 -10.52 -57.73 27.51
N GLU A 25 -11.87 -57.77 27.46
CA GLU A 25 -12.88 -58.03 28.51
C GLU A 25 -12.84 -57.37 29.91
N GLN A 26 -13.97 -56.73 30.28
CA GLN A 26 -14.84 -57.19 31.38
C GLN A 26 -16.17 -56.38 31.48
N GLY A 27 -17.30 -57.09 31.26
CA GLY A 27 -18.52 -57.08 32.08
C GLY A 27 -19.49 -55.87 32.10
N PRO A 28 -20.81 -56.10 32.24
CA PRO A 28 -21.85 -55.17 31.81
C PRO A 28 -22.45 -54.36 32.98
N GLN A 29 -22.67 -53.06 32.77
CA GLN A 29 -23.64 -52.30 33.56
C GLN A 29 -24.58 -51.55 32.64
N ALA A 30 -25.82 -52.03 32.64
CA ALA A 30 -26.97 -51.33 32.15
C ALA A 30 -27.08 -49.98 32.85
N ALA A 31 -26.96 -48.90 32.09
CA ALA A 31 -27.42 -47.58 32.49
C ALA A 31 -27.96 -46.89 31.25
N GLU A 32 -29.29 -46.76 31.25
CA GLU A 32 -30.01 -45.68 30.59
C GLU A 32 -29.67 -45.45 29.11
N GLY A 33 -30.39 -46.15 28.25
CA GLY A 33 -30.79 -45.56 26.98
C GLY A 33 -31.63 -44.31 27.26
N ARG A 34 -30.96 -43.18 27.49
CA ARG A 34 -31.53 -41.87 27.17
C ARG A 34 -31.41 -41.75 25.68
N ASP A 35 -32.55 -41.82 25.03
CA ASP A 35 -32.78 -41.26 23.72
C ASP A 35 -32.23 -39.82 23.76
N LEU A 36 -30.99 -39.64 23.30
CA LEU A 36 -30.46 -38.32 22.95
C LEU A 36 -31.24 -37.94 21.69
N THR A 37 -32.43 -37.40 21.96
CA THR A 37 -33.44 -37.06 20.97
C THR A 37 -32.78 -36.24 19.87
N ALA A 38 -33.26 -36.41 18.63
CA ALA A 38 -32.85 -35.65 17.45
C ALA A 38 -32.82 -34.10 17.63
N GLU A 39 -33.29 -33.60 18.77
CA GLU A 39 -33.21 -32.22 19.23
C GLU A 39 -31.77 -31.78 19.53
N ASP A 40 -30.93 -32.59 20.18
CA ASP A 40 -29.57 -32.22 20.59
C ASP A 40 -28.61 -32.11 19.38
N GLN A 41 -28.77 -33.02 18.41
CA GLN A 41 -28.12 -32.92 17.09
C GLN A 41 -28.68 -31.75 16.25
N GLY A 42 -29.95 -31.41 16.45
CA GLY A 42 -30.59 -30.27 15.81
C GLY A 42 -30.09 -28.93 16.32
N GLU A 43 -29.75 -28.83 17.62
CA GLU A 43 -29.16 -27.64 18.25
C GLU A 43 -27.69 -27.43 17.81
N ASP A 44 -26.91 -28.49 17.69
CA ASP A 44 -25.53 -28.44 17.17
C ASP A 44 -25.51 -27.98 15.70
N LEU A 45 -26.40 -28.54 14.86
CA LEU A 45 -26.52 -28.13 13.46
C LEU A 45 -26.99 -26.66 13.32
N ARG A 46 -27.90 -26.20 14.19
CA ARG A 46 -28.34 -24.80 14.23
C ARG A 46 -27.20 -23.87 14.62
N THR A 47 -26.37 -24.26 15.58
CA THR A 47 -25.21 -23.51 16.03
C THR A 47 -24.18 -23.37 14.90
N LEU A 48 -23.86 -24.46 14.20
CA LEU A 48 -22.99 -24.45 13.03
C LEU A 48 -23.54 -23.58 11.89
N MET A 49 -24.85 -23.63 11.63
CA MET A 49 -25.47 -22.76 10.61
C MET A 49 -25.43 -21.28 11.02
N LEU A 50 -25.56 -20.96 12.31
CA LEU A 50 -25.44 -19.59 12.82
C LEU A 50 -24.01 -19.07 12.72
N GLU A 51 -23.01 -19.90 13.04
CA GLU A 51 -21.59 -19.60 12.87
C GLU A 51 -21.23 -19.38 11.39
N MET A 52 -21.71 -20.26 10.50
CA MET A 52 -21.50 -20.12 9.07
C MET A 52 -22.16 -18.85 8.53
N ARG A 53 -23.39 -18.52 8.97
CA ARG A 53 -24.06 -17.26 8.62
C ARG A 53 -23.32 -16.03 9.16
N SER A 54 -22.73 -16.14 10.36
CA SER A 54 -21.90 -15.06 10.92
C SER A 54 -20.62 -14.85 10.09
N SER A 55 -19.99 -15.95 9.64
CA SER A 55 -18.79 -15.93 8.81
C SER A 55 -19.08 -15.35 7.43
N LEU A 56 -20.20 -15.74 6.80
CA LEU A 56 -20.64 -15.17 5.53
C LEU A 56 -20.90 -13.66 5.65
N ARG A 57 -21.59 -13.22 6.71
CA ARG A 57 -21.78 -11.78 6.96
C ARG A 57 -20.46 -11.02 7.14
N ASN A 58 -19.47 -11.61 7.79
CA ASN A 58 -18.14 -11.00 7.92
C ASN A 58 -17.39 -10.93 6.59
N ILE A 59 -17.64 -11.86 5.67
CA ILE A 59 -17.08 -11.83 4.31
C ILE A 59 -17.77 -10.73 3.49
N ASP A 60 -19.11 -10.65 3.55
CA ASP A 60 -19.88 -9.63 2.85
C ASP A 60 -19.48 -8.22 3.30
N THR A 61 -19.35 -7.97 4.60
CA THR A 61 -18.89 -6.65 5.11
C THR A 61 -17.48 -6.31 4.64
N LYS A 62 -16.59 -7.30 4.50
CA LYS A 62 -15.25 -7.08 3.92
C LYS A 62 -15.33 -6.74 2.44
N LEU A 63 -16.18 -7.42 1.68
CA LEU A 63 -16.41 -7.14 0.26
C LEU A 63 -16.99 -5.73 0.05
N ASP A 64 -17.96 -5.32 0.87
CA ASP A 64 -18.54 -3.98 0.83
C ASP A 64 -17.51 -2.90 1.17
N ASN A 65 -16.68 -3.13 2.20
CA ASN A 65 -15.59 -2.22 2.54
C ASN A 65 -14.56 -2.10 1.41
N LEU A 66 -14.18 -3.22 0.77
CA LEU A 66 -13.27 -3.21 -0.38
C LEU A 66 -13.87 -2.47 -1.59
N THR A 67 -15.16 -2.66 -1.84
CA THR A 67 -15.88 -1.99 -2.93
C THR A 67 -15.96 -0.49 -2.68
N SER A 68 -16.29 -0.08 -1.45
CA SER A 68 -16.27 1.33 -1.02
C SER A 68 -14.88 1.96 -1.15
N GLN A 69 -13.82 1.25 -0.75
CA GLN A 69 -12.44 1.70 -0.93
C GLN A 69 -12.10 1.88 -2.41
N LEU A 70 -12.51 0.94 -3.27
CA LEU A 70 -12.28 1.03 -4.71
C LEU A 70 -12.97 2.25 -5.33
N ASP A 71 -14.22 2.52 -4.94
CA ASP A 71 -14.96 3.67 -5.46
C ASP A 71 -14.40 5.01 -4.95
N SER A 72 -13.96 5.07 -3.70
CA SER A 72 -13.22 6.22 -3.16
C SER A 72 -11.92 6.48 -3.95
N VAL A 73 -11.17 5.43 -4.26
CA VAL A 73 -9.96 5.51 -5.07
C VAL A 73 -10.26 6.00 -6.48
N LYS A 74 -11.30 5.47 -7.14
CA LYS A 74 -11.73 5.92 -8.47
C LYS A 74 -12.10 7.41 -8.47
N ALA A 75 -12.84 7.86 -7.45
CA ALA A 75 -13.24 9.26 -7.31
C ALA A 75 -12.03 10.19 -7.09
N GLN A 76 -11.07 9.78 -6.26
CA GLN A 76 -9.82 10.51 -6.07
C GLN A 76 -9.01 10.62 -7.37
N VAL A 77 -8.86 9.52 -8.11
CA VAL A 77 -8.16 9.51 -9.39
C VAL A 77 -8.84 10.41 -10.41
N SER A 78 -10.17 10.30 -10.58
CA SER A 78 -10.94 11.12 -11.52
C SER A 78 -10.85 12.63 -11.22
N THR A 79 -10.94 12.99 -9.93
CA THR A 79 -10.79 14.39 -9.49
C THR A 79 -9.40 14.93 -9.80
N HIS A 80 -8.37 14.10 -9.61
CA HIS A 80 -6.99 14.48 -9.85
C HIS A 80 -6.67 14.59 -11.35
N GLU A 81 -7.14 13.64 -12.16
CA GLU A 81 -7.03 13.64 -13.62
C GLU A 81 -7.65 14.90 -14.25
N THR A 82 -8.85 15.29 -13.83
CA THR A 82 -9.57 16.41 -14.47
C THR A 82 -9.09 17.79 -14.01
N ARG A 83 -8.70 17.94 -12.74
CA ARG A 83 -8.35 19.25 -12.15
C ARG A 83 -6.87 19.62 -12.26
N PHE A 84 -5.98 18.63 -12.10
CA PHE A 84 -4.54 18.89 -11.99
C PHE A 84 -3.71 18.17 -13.06
N TYR A 85 -4.23 17.10 -13.67
CA TYR A 85 -3.44 16.23 -14.56
C TYR A 85 -4.03 16.07 -15.95
N ARG A 86 -3.86 17.08 -16.81
CA ARG A 86 -4.19 16.95 -18.24
C ARG A 86 -3.20 16.02 -18.94
N THR A 87 -3.51 14.73 -19.01
CA THR A 87 -2.66 13.71 -19.65
C THR A 87 -2.63 13.86 -21.18
N PRO A 88 -1.60 13.36 -21.89
CA PRO A 88 -1.57 13.30 -23.35
C PRO A 88 -2.78 12.61 -23.97
N ILE A 89 -3.28 11.54 -23.35
CA ILE A 89 -4.50 10.85 -23.81
C ILE A 89 -5.70 11.81 -23.72
N SER A 90 -5.83 12.52 -22.61
CA SER A 90 -6.89 13.52 -22.43
C SER A 90 -6.75 14.69 -23.41
N LEU A 91 -5.53 15.19 -23.62
CA LEU A 91 -5.23 16.27 -24.56
C LEU A 91 -5.51 15.87 -26.02
N LYS A 92 -5.17 14.63 -26.41
CA LYS A 92 -5.50 14.07 -27.72
C LYS A 92 -7.02 13.95 -27.92
N ARG A 93 -7.74 13.47 -26.89
CA ARG A 93 -9.20 13.40 -26.91
C ARG A 93 -9.86 14.78 -27.05
N MET A 94 -9.26 15.82 -26.48
CA MET A 94 -9.70 17.22 -26.62
C MET A 94 -9.24 17.88 -27.93
N GLY A 95 -8.48 17.19 -28.79
CA GLY A 95 -7.93 17.77 -30.01
C GLY A 95 -6.83 18.82 -29.78
N LEU A 96 -6.30 18.93 -28.56
CA LEU A 96 -5.24 19.88 -28.19
C LEU A 96 -3.83 19.34 -28.46
N ARG A 97 -3.71 18.07 -28.86
CA ARG A 97 -2.43 17.43 -29.17
C ARG A 97 -2.64 16.30 -30.18
N GLU A 98 -1.69 16.14 -31.10
CA GLU A 98 -1.76 15.11 -32.15
C GLU A 98 -1.42 13.70 -31.63
N THR A 99 -0.47 13.60 -30.69
CA THR A 99 -0.01 12.33 -30.13
C THR A 99 -0.39 12.16 -28.65
N ASP A 100 -0.67 10.92 -28.26
CA ASP A 100 -0.92 10.49 -26.87
C ASP A 100 0.34 9.99 -26.16
N GLU A 101 1.51 10.22 -26.76
CA GLU A 101 2.79 9.79 -26.25
C GLU A 101 3.17 10.54 -24.96
N CYS A 102 3.82 9.83 -24.04
CA CYS A 102 4.36 10.42 -22.82
C CYS A 102 5.41 11.49 -23.12
N TRP A 103 5.31 12.65 -22.46
CA TRP A 103 6.32 13.70 -22.56
C TRP A 103 7.72 13.28 -22.11
N ARG A 104 7.85 12.20 -21.33
CA ARG A 104 9.13 11.76 -20.75
C ARG A 104 9.79 10.61 -21.51
N CYS A 105 9.01 9.57 -21.84
CA CYS A 105 9.57 8.39 -22.51
C CYS A 105 9.23 8.30 -24.01
N GLY A 106 8.28 9.09 -24.50
CA GLY A 106 7.96 9.18 -25.93
C GLY A 106 7.35 7.93 -26.57
N SER A 107 7.01 6.88 -25.80
CA SER A 107 6.70 5.56 -26.37
C SER A 107 5.38 4.94 -25.96
N ALA A 108 4.79 5.36 -24.84
CA ALA A 108 3.54 4.77 -24.31
C ALA A 108 2.39 5.77 -24.38
N SER A 109 1.17 5.24 -24.60
CA SER A 109 -0.07 5.99 -24.40
C SER A 109 -0.12 6.44 -22.95
N ALA A 110 0.04 7.75 -22.75
CA ALA A 110 0.34 8.32 -21.45
C ALA A 110 -0.95 8.52 -20.66
N SER A 111 -1.38 7.44 -20.01
CA SER A 111 -2.40 7.47 -18.96
C SER A 111 -1.90 8.19 -17.73
N PHE A 112 -2.80 8.57 -16.83
CA PHE A 112 -2.43 9.18 -15.56
C PHE A 112 -1.47 8.29 -14.77
N LEU A 113 -1.79 7.00 -14.65
CA LEU A 113 -0.93 6.03 -13.97
C LEU A 113 0.46 5.92 -14.61
N HIS A 114 0.54 6.02 -15.94
CA HIS A 114 1.83 6.05 -16.62
C HIS A 114 2.66 7.26 -16.21
N ILE A 115 2.09 8.45 -16.30
CA ILE A 115 2.84 9.69 -16.06
C ILE A 115 3.14 9.90 -14.57
N ALA A 116 2.25 9.46 -13.70
CA ALA A 116 2.38 9.61 -12.26
C ALA A 116 3.22 8.51 -11.61
N TRP A 117 3.29 7.31 -12.20
CA TRP A 117 3.92 6.15 -11.57
C TRP A 117 4.76 5.28 -12.51
N SER A 118 4.15 4.67 -13.54
CA SER A 118 4.78 3.56 -14.29
C SER A 118 5.76 3.99 -15.39
N CYS A 119 5.95 5.29 -15.61
CA CYS A 119 6.92 5.79 -16.59
C CYS A 119 8.34 5.33 -16.23
N PRO A 120 9.08 4.70 -17.17
CA PRO A 120 10.46 4.24 -16.91
C PRO A 120 11.40 5.34 -16.45
N ARG A 121 11.21 6.57 -16.96
CA ARG A 121 11.99 7.76 -16.58
C ARG A 121 11.69 8.21 -15.14
N LEU A 122 10.51 7.91 -14.60
CA LEU A 122 10.09 8.30 -13.26
C LEU A 122 10.40 7.24 -12.20
N LYS A 123 10.62 5.98 -12.60
CA LYS A 123 10.87 4.87 -11.67
C LYS A 123 12.01 5.16 -10.70
N GLY A 124 13.13 5.72 -11.18
CA GLY A 124 14.27 6.07 -10.33
C GLY A 124 13.96 7.11 -9.24
N TYR A 125 13.13 8.10 -9.57
CA TYR A 125 12.67 9.10 -8.59
C TYR A 125 11.85 8.44 -7.48
N TRP A 126 10.84 7.63 -7.84
CA TRP A 126 10.03 6.94 -6.84
C TRP A 126 10.86 5.99 -5.99
N SER A 127 11.78 5.21 -6.58
CA SER A 127 12.65 4.32 -5.82
C SER A 127 13.45 5.06 -4.76
N GLN A 128 14.06 6.19 -5.10
CA GLN A 128 14.83 6.99 -4.13
C GLN A 128 13.95 7.63 -3.06
N VAL A 129 12.79 8.19 -3.44
CA VAL A 129 11.83 8.74 -2.47
C VAL A 129 11.38 7.67 -1.48
N PHE A 130 11.02 6.47 -1.95
CA PHE A 130 10.60 5.39 -1.06
C PHE A 130 11.71 4.92 -0.13
N VAL A 131 12.96 4.85 -0.61
CA VAL A 131 14.11 4.55 0.25
C VAL A 131 14.24 5.58 1.37
N SER A 132 14.17 6.88 1.05
CA SER A 132 14.24 7.94 2.05
C SER A 132 13.06 7.92 3.02
N VAL A 133 11.82 7.76 2.51
CA VAL A 133 10.61 7.70 3.36
C VAL A 133 10.66 6.51 4.30
N ASN A 134 11.08 5.34 3.81
CA ASN A 134 11.24 4.14 4.62
C ASN A 134 12.27 4.34 5.73
N GLN A 135 13.39 5.01 5.44
CA GLN A 135 14.39 5.36 6.47
C GLN A 135 13.84 6.34 7.51
N ILE A 136 13.10 7.37 7.08
CA ILE A 136 12.52 8.39 7.97
C ILE A 136 11.48 7.79 8.91
N VAL A 137 10.58 6.95 8.39
CA VAL A 137 9.48 6.36 9.15
C VAL A 137 9.92 5.08 9.88
N GLY A 138 11.11 4.54 9.60
CA GLY A 138 11.61 3.30 10.19
C GLY A 138 10.91 2.05 9.66
N ARG A 139 10.48 2.06 8.39
CA ARG A 139 9.69 1.00 7.75
C ARG A 139 10.39 0.42 6.53
N SER A 140 9.88 -0.69 6.03
CA SER A 140 10.36 -1.35 4.81
C SER A 140 9.22 -1.58 3.83
N ASP A 141 8.45 -0.54 3.53
CA ASP A 141 7.31 -0.67 2.63
C ASP A 141 7.76 -0.76 1.17
N VAL A 142 7.15 -1.68 0.42
CA VAL A 142 7.45 -1.87 -1.01
C VAL A 142 6.77 -0.77 -1.82
N PRO A 143 7.48 -0.12 -2.78
CA PRO A 143 6.88 0.88 -3.66
C PRO A 143 5.68 0.29 -4.41
N SER A 144 4.49 0.81 -4.14
CA SER A 144 3.26 0.45 -4.84
C SER A 144 2.50 1.71 -5.24
N PRO A 145 1.74 1.69 -6.35
CA PRO A 145 0.96 2.86 -6.76
C PRO A 145 -0.13 3.21 -5.72
N LEU A 146 -0.66 2.21 -5.01
CA LEU A 146 -1.57 2.41 -3.88
C LEU A 146 -0.91 3.21 -2.75
N LEU A 147 0.31 2.85 -2.38
CA LEU A 147 1.05 3.57 -1.36
C LEU A 147 1.46 4.95 -1.87
N GLY A 148 2.13 5.01 -3.02
CA GLY A 148 2.79 6.21 -3.54
C GLY A 148 1.87 7.26 -4.14
N LEU A 149 0.72 6.88 -4.73
CA LEU A 149 -0.25 7.81 -5.31
C LEU A 149 -1.46 8.02 -4.41
N LEU A 150 -1.94 6.98 -3.73
CA LEU A 150 -3.16 7.06 -2.90
C LEU A 150 -2.84 7.26 -1.41
N GLY A 151 -1.59 7.04 -0.98
CA GLY A 151 -1.21 7.20 0.43
C GLY A 151 -1.83 6.13 1.33
N TYR A 152 -2.26 5.00 0.75
CA TYR A 152 -2.84 3.91 1.52
C TYR A 152 -1.74 3.17 2.29
N VAL A 153 -1.63 3.44 3.59
CA VAL A 153 -0.68 2.77 4.48
C VAL A 153 -1.45 1.77 5.34
N ARG A 154 -1.06 0.50 5.26
CA ARG A 154 -1.67 -0.58 6.05
C ARG A 154 -1.07 -0.57 7.47
N ASP A 155 -1.89 -0.88 8.48
CA ASP A 155 -1.46 -1.22 9.84
C ASP A 155 -0.42 -0.26 10.47
N THR A 156 -0.64 1.05 10.33
CA THR A 156 0.24 2.09 10.91
C THR A 156 -0.45 2.90 12.00
N PRO A 157 0.28 3.28 13.08
CA PRO A 157 -0.24 4.20 14.07
C PRO A 157 -0.54 5.57 13.43
N PRO A 158 -1.50 6.34 13.97
CA PRO A 158 -1.99 7.56 13.33
C PRO A 158 -0.90 8.61 13.06
N THR A 159 0.12 8.72 13.91
CA THR A 159 1.20 9.70 13.79
C THR A 159 2.14 9.38 12.63
N GLU A 160 2.64 8.15 12.56
CA GLU A 160 3.50 7.68 11.45
C GLU A 160 2.76 7.75 10.12
N ARG A 161 1.47 7.37 10.13
CA ARG A 161 0.60 7.47 8.94
C ARG A 161 0.53 8.90 8.42
N ARG A 162 0.44 9.89 9.31
CA ARG A 162 0.41 11.32 8.94
C ARG A 162 1.74 11.76 8.34
N LEU A 163 2.87 11.45 8.99
CA LEU A 163 4.19 11.80 8.47
C LEU A 163 4.40 11.16 7.08
N HIS A 164 4.14 9.86 6.97
CA HIS A 164 4.25 9.13 5.70
C HIS A 164 3.36 9.73 4.60
N ALA A 165 2.11 10.06 4.93
CA ALA A 165 1.20 10.72 4.00
C ALA A 165 1.69 12.10 3.57
N LEU A 166 2.25 12.90 4.48
CA LEU A 166 2.82 14.22 4.18
C LEU A 166 4.05 14.10 3.27
N LEU A 167 5.00 13.22 3.58
CA LEU A 167 6.20 13.00 2.76
C LEU A 167 5.83 12.60 1.32
N LEU A 168 4.88 11.67 1.18
CA LEU A 168 4.37 11.27 -0.13
C LEU A 168 3.55 12.37 -0.81
N LEU A 169 2.85 13.22 -0.07
CA LEU A 169 2.13 14.37 -0.64
C LEU A 169 3.10 15.34 -1.31
N PHE A 170 4.23 15.67 -0.67
CA PHE A 170 5.29 16.48 -1.29
C PHE A 170 5.85 15.80 -2.54
N ALA A 171 6.07 14.49 -2.49
CA ALA A 171 6.57 13.74 -3.65
C ALA A 171 5.58 13.77 -4.82
N LYS A 172 4.28 13.56 -4.56
CA LYS A 172 3.20 13.64 -5.57
C LYS A 172 3.10 15.05 -6.15
N ARG A 173 3.12 16.08 -5.29
CA ARG A 173 3.09 17.48 -5.72
C ARG A 173 4.22 17.77 -6.69
N ARG A 174 5.42 17.21 -6.46
CA ARG A 174 6.53 17.39 -7.38
C ARG A 174 6.33 16.75 -8.74
N VAL A 175 5.76 15.55 -8.77
CA VAL A 175 5.35 14.90 -10.01
C VAL A 175 4.30 15.74 -10.74
N ALA A 176 3.32 16.31 -10.02
CA ALA A 176 2.30 17.21 -10.53
C ALA A 176 2.90 18.45 -11.21
N ILE A 177 3.82 19.13 -10.53
CA ILE A 177 4.46 20.36 -11.04
C ILE A 177 5.27 20.05 -12.30
N HIS A 178 5.89 18.88 -12.38
CA HIS A 178 6.66 18.44 -13.55
C HIS A 178 5.80 17.74 -14.61
N LEU A 179 4.48 17.84 -14.52
CA LEU A 179 3.59 17.36 -15.56
C LEU A 179 3.73 18.22 -16.81
N GLY A 180 3.65 17.62 -18.00
CA GLY A 180 3.87 18.33 -19.26
C GLY A 180 5.33 18.63 -19.59
N ARG A 181 6.28 18.34 -18.68
CA ARG A 181 7.72 18.55 -18.89
C ARG A 181 8.43 17.21 -19.13
N GLN A 182 9.48 17.23 -19.95
CA GLN A 182 10.35 16.07 -20.15
C GLN A 182 11.23 15.79 -18.92
N ARG A 183 11.51 16.82 -18.12
CA ARG A 183 12.39 16.75 -16.95
C ARG A 183 11.75 15.96 -15.80
N VAL A 184 12.51 15.01 -15.26
CA VAL A 184 12.14 14.24 -14.07
C VAL A 184 12.45 15.07 -12.82
N PRO A 185 11.57 15.12 -11.81
CA PRO A 185 11.86 15.81 -10.55
C PRO A 185 13.08 15.17 -9.87
N ALA A 186 13.96 16.01 -9.32
CA ALA A 186 15.08 15.53 -8.52
C ALA A 186 14.63 15.30 -7.08
N VAL A 187 15.21 14.29 -6.43
CA VAL A 187 14.91 13.94 -5.03
C VAL A 187 15.38 15.02 -4.07
N ARG A 188 16.50 15.68 -4.36
CA ARG A 188 16.94 16.87 -3.61
C ARG A 188 15.88 17.96 -3.56
N ASP A 189 15.15 18.15 -4.65
CA ASP A 189 14.15 19.21 -4.69
C ASP A 189 12.91 18.81 -3.90
N TRP A 190 12.58 17.51 -3.87
CA TRP A 190 11.56 16.97 -2.96
C TRP A 190 11.97 17.17 -1.50
N LEU A 191 13.22 16.85 -1.14
CA LEU A 191 13.73 17.09 0.22
C LEU A 191 13.68 18.58 0.58
N ALA A 192 14.07 19.47 -0.33
CA ALA A 192 13.96 20.91 -0.11
C ALA A 192 12.51 21.36 0.13
N ASP A 193 11.55 20.83 -0.64
CA ASP A 193 10.13 21.12 -0.45
C ASP A 193 9.60 20.59 0.90
N VAL A 194 10.06 19.41 1.34
CA VAL A 194 9.71 18.84 2.65
C VAL A 194 10.28 19.70 3.79
N THR A 195 11.56 20.07 3.72
CA THR A 195 12.21 20.94 4.72
C THR A 195 11.52 22.29 4.80
N TYR A 196 11.23 22.90 3.65
CA TYR A 196 10.48 24.16 3.60
C TYR A 196 9.08 24.01 4.20
N GLY A 197 8.37 22.93 3.88
CA GLY A 197 7.06 22.62 4.44
C GLY A 197 7.10 22.45 5.96
N HIS A 198 8.11 21.75 6.48
CA HIS A 198 8.35 21.63 7.92
C HIS A 198 8.56 23.00 8.56
N THR A 199 9.48 23.82 8.05
CA THR A 199 9.77 25.16 8.60
C THR A 199 8.53 26.05 8.63
N GLN A 200 7.71 26.02 7.59
CA GLN A 200 6.48 26.80 7.55
C GLN A 200 5.41 26.32 8.53
N LEU A 201 5.35 25.01 8.77
CA LEU A 201 4.43 24.45 9.77
C LEU A 201 4.91 24.76 11.19
N THR A 202 6.22 24.70 11.46
CA THR A 202 6.77 25.04 12.78
C THR A 202 6.55 26.51 13.12
N THR A 203 6.82 27.43 12.19
CA THR A 203 6.56 28.85 12.40
C THR A 203 5.06 29.12 12.58
N PHE A 204 4.20 28.45 11.81
CA PHE A 204 2.75 28.54 12.00
C PHE A 204 2.32 28.03 13.39
N TRP A 205 2.90 26.95 13.89
CA TRP A 205 2.56 26.38 15.20
C TRP A 205 3.10 27.20 16.38
N GLU A 206 4.20 27.94 16.22
CA GLU A 206 4.69 28.90 17.21
C GLU A 206 3.71 30.06 17.42
N LEU A 207 2.92 30.40 16.41
CA LEU A 207 1.87 31.42 16.49
C LEU A 207 0.57 30.89 17.14
N MET A 208 0.44 29.58 17.38
CA MET A 208 -0.76 28.94 17.91
C MET A 208 -0.65 28.65 19.42
N PRO A 209 -1.76 28.59 20.17
CA PRO A 209 -1.75 28.22 21.59
C PRO A 209 -1.12 26.84 21.83
N ALA A 210 -0.39 26.69 22.95
CA ALA A 210 0.36 25.48 23.27
C ALA A 210 -0.47 24.17 23.24
N ALA A 211 -1.77 24.25 23.55
CA ALA A 211 -2.70 23.11 23.53
C ALA A 211 -3.05 22.60 22.12
N ALA A 212 -2.82 23.42 21.08
CA ALA A 212 -3.11 23.08 19.68
C ALA A 212 -1.87 22.61 18.90
N ARG A 213 -0.69 22.60 19.52
CA ARG A 213 0.54 22.16 18.85
C ARG A 213 0.47 20.65 18.60
N PRO A 214 0.58 20.20 17.33
CA PRO A 214 0.65 18.79 17.04
C PRO A 214 1.88 18.20 17.73
N ARG A 215 1.72 17.06 18.41
CA ARG A 215 2.85 16.26 18.91
C ARG A 215 3.70 15.86 17.69
N ASP A 216 4.89 16.42 17.57
CA ASP A 216 6.13 15.82 17.05
C ASP A 216 6.00 14.90 15.81
N ILE A 217 5.07 15.23 14.89
CA ILE A 217 4.85 14.46 13.65
C ILE A 217 6.14 14.41 12.82
N TRP A 218 6.95 15.47 12.91
CA TRP A 218 8.15 15.67 12.10
C TRP A 218 9.45 15.21 12.77
N ASP A 219 9.42 14.80 14.04
CA ASP A 219 10.63 14.41 14.77
C ASP A 219 11.46 13.34 14.05
N PRO A 220 10.86 12.26 13.50
CA PRO A 220 11.63 11.27 12.76
C PRO A 220 12.32 11.87 11.52
N PHE A 221 11.67 12.82 10.85
CA PHE A 221 12.26 13.52 9.71
C PHE A 221 13.40 14.45 10.13
N VAL A 222 13.24 15.20 11.23
CA VAL A 222 14.26 16.13 11.72
C VAL A 222 15.51 15.38 12.17
N CYS A 223 15.35 14.27 12.90
CA CYS A 223 16.48 13.40 13.29
C CYS A 223 17.20 12.86 12.05
N TRP A 224 16.46 12.27 11.11
CA TRP A 224 17.02 11.74 9.86
C TRP A 224 17.74 12.80 9.02
N ALA A 225 17.19 14.02 8.93
CA ALA A 225 17.76 15.10 8.14
C ALA A 225 19.09 15.60 8.71
N ARG A 226 19.22 15.67 10.04
CA ARG A 226 20.48 16.03 10.72
C ARG A 226 21.57 15.00 10.42
N GLU A 227 21.26 13.71 10.55
CA GLU A 227 22.20 12.62 10.26
C GLU A 227 22.63 12.57 8.78
N HIS A 228 21.70 12.84 7.86
CA HIS A 228 22.02 12.86 6.43
C HIS A 228 22.90 14.05 6.03
N GLN A 229 22.70 15.23 6.62
CA GLN A 229 23.56 16.39 6.38
C GLN A 229 24.99 16.15 6.87
N SER A 230 25.18 15.49 8.02
CA SER A 230 26.52 15.13 8.53
C SER A 230 27.26 14.14 7.60
N ARG A 231 26.55 13.16 7.03
CA ARG A 231 27.14 12.18 6.09
C ARG A 231 27.48 12.76 4.72
N GLU A 232 26.79 13.80 4.27
CA GLU A 232 27.15 14.49 3.03
C GLU A 232 28.41 15.35 3.22
N SER A 233 28.55 16.05 4.36
CA SER A 233 29.78 16.81 4.67
C SER A 233 31.04 15.94 4.86
N GLU A 234 30.89 14.70 5.34
CA GLU A 234 32.00 13.74 5.46
C GLU A 234 32.45 13.19 4.09
N LYS A 235 31.55 13.09 3.11
CA LYS A 235 31.92 12.62 1.77
C LYS A 235 32.66 13.67 0.97
N ASP A 236 32.32 14.94 1.15
CA ASP A 236 33.00 16.05 0.48
C ASP A 236 34.43 16.24 1.02
N THR A 237 34.69 15.89 2.28
CA THR A 237 36.03 15.96 2.90
C THR A 237 36.93 14.76 2.62
N LEU A 238 36.38 13.65 2.11
CA LEU A 238 37.12 12.45 1.68
C LEU A 238 37.37 12.40 0.16
N SER A 239 36.92 13.42 -0.57
CA SER A 239 37.04 13.54 -2.04
C SER A 239 38.08 14.57 -2.48
N GLU A 240 38.77 15.23 -1.53
CA GLU A 240 39.98 16.06 -1.73
C GLU A 240 41.25 15.28 -1.37
#